data_AF-A0A964YKT9-F1
#
_entry.id   AF-A0A964YKT9-F1
#
_cell.length_a   1.000
_cell.length_b   1.000
_cell.length_c   1.000
_cell.angle_alpha   90.00
_cell.angle_beta   90.00
_cell.angle_gamma   90.00
#
_symmetry.space_group_name_H-M   'P 1'
#
loop_
_entity.id
_entity.type
_entity.pdbx_description
1 polymer ?
#
loop_
_entity_poly.entity_id
_entity_poly.type
_entity_poly.pdbx_seq_one_letter_code
_entity_poly.pdbx_strand_id
1 'polypeptide(L)'
;VNGRTHSIGDADFAFIGGGDDNDIGNANYTFVGGGKNNDIATGATFASIMSGENNVINSTSTYSIILGGKSNGIATTNTYSFIGGGESNTTDVAVDYGTIVSGYSNNVMGDRSTIVGGYDNTINGTTGFIGGGEINAII
;
A
#
# COMPACT_ATOMS: atom_id res chain seq x y z
N VAL A 1 1.25 -3.10 -22.05
CA VAL A 1 0.43 -3.79 -21.04
C VAL A 1 0.14 -5.19 -21.55
N ASN A 2 0.60 -6.24 -20.85
CA ASN A 2 0.32 -7.64 -21.19
C ASN A 2 -0.74 -8.20 -20.24
N GLY A 3 -1.60 -9.12 -20.69
CA GLY A 3 -2.63 -9.72 -19.83
C GLY A 3 -4.04 -9.20 -20.11
N ARG A 4 -4.93 -9.25 -19.11
CA ARG A 4 -6.38 -9.03 -19.27
C ARG A 4 -6.87 -7.92 -18.32
N THR A 5 -7.81 -7.10 -18.81
CA THR A 5 -8.56 -6.06 -18.06
C THR A 5 -7.75 -5.02 -17.30
N HIS A 6 -6.60 -4.61 -17.84
CA HIS A 6 -5.84 -3.48 -17.27
C HIS A 6 -6.40 -2.12 -17.69
N SER A 7 -6.28 -1.13 -16.81
CA SER A 7 -6.60 0.26 -17.09
C SER A 7 -5.50 1.19 -16.59
N ILE A 8 -5.18 2.21 -17.39
CA ILE A 8 -4.37 3.35 -16.99
C ILE A 8 -5.21 4.57 -17.37
N GLY A 9 -5.57 5.40 -16.39
CA GLY A 9 -6.26 6.66 -16.59
C GLY A 9 -5.38 7.70 -17.28
N ASP A 10 -5.74 8.98 -17.14
CA ASP A 10 -4.93 10.10 -17.63
C ASP A 10 -3.68 10.28 -16.75
N ALA A 11 -2.73 9.34 -16.87
CA ALA A 11 -1.56 9.21 -16.01
C ALA A 11 -0.29 9.17 -16.85
N ASP A 12 0.44 10.29 -16.85
CA ASP A 12 1.71 10.40 -17.56
C ASP A 12 2.77 9.50 -16.95
N PHE A 13 3.52 8.79 -17.79
CA PHE A 13 4.63 7.91 -17.40
C PHE A 13 4.25 6.76 -16.46
N ALA A 14 2.97 6.39 -16.40
CA ALA A 14 2.52 5.21 -15.67
C ALA A 14 2.85 3.90 -16.41
N PHE A 15 3.02 2.80 -15.66
CA PHE A 15 3.34 1.50 -16.23
C PHE A 15 2.58 0.36 -15.54
N ILE A 16 1.98 -0.54 -16.35
CA ILE A 16 1.48 -1.84 -15.93
C ILE A 16 2.22 -2.94 -16.68
N GLY A 17 2.96 -3.77 -15.96
CA GLY A 17 3.81 -4.81 -16.55
C GLY A 17 3.06 -6.02 -17.09
N GLY A 18 1.98 -6.44 -16.43
CA GLY A 18 1.31 -7.69 -16.75
C GLY A 18 0.07 -7.99 -15.89
N GLY A 19 -0.52 -9.18 -16.09
CA GLY A 19 -1.42 -9.80 -15.10
C GLY A 19 -2.91 -9.78 -15.46
N ASP A 20 -3.76 -9.65 -14.45
CA ASP A 20 -5.22 -9.64 -14.59
C ASP A 20 -5.80 -8.49 -13.76
N ASP A 21 -6.55 -7.58 -14.38
CA ASP A 21 -7.38 -6.60 -13.67
C ASP A 21 -6.63 -5.56 -12.81
N ASN A 22 -5.43 -5.13 -13.22
CA ASN A 22 -4.74 -4.04 -12.52
C ASN A 22 -5.16 -2.65 -13.06
N ASP A 23 -5.40 -1.70 -12.16
CA ASP A 23 -5.82 -0.34 -12.48
C ASP A 23 -4.84 0.71 -11.94
N ILE A 24 -4.65 1.76 -12.73
CA ILE A 24 -3.97 2.99 -12.33
C ILE A 24 -4.92 4.13 -12.71
N GLY A 25 -5.40 4.90 -11.72
CA GLY A 25 -6.20 6.10 -11.94
C GLY A 25 -5.42 7.26 -12.56
N ASN A 26 -5.89 8.50 -12.43
CA ASN A 26 -5.10 9.68 -12.83
C ASN A 26 -3.99 9.93 -11.78
N ALA A 27 -2.86 9.26 -11.95
CA ALA A 27 -1.71 9.32 -11.06
C ALA A 27 -0.39 9.14 -11.83
N ASN A 28 0.29 10.26 -12.09
CA ASN A 28 1.53 10.27 -12.88
C ASN A 28 2.68 9.51 -12.18
N TYR A 29 3.60 9.00 -12.99
CA TYR A 29 4.82 8.31 -12.56
C TYR A 29 4.59 7.08 -11.67
N THR A 30 3.46 6.41 -11.86
CA THR A 30 3.07 5.24 -11.07
C THR A 30 3.51 3.93 -11.72
N PHE A 31 3.64 2.90 -10.90
CA PHE A 31 4.11 1.60 -11.37
C PHE A 31 3.29 0.46 -10.76
N VAL A 32 2.73 -0.40 -11.61
CA VAL A 32 2.24 -1.72 -11.23
C VAL A 32 3.05 -2.77 -11.98
N GLY A 33 3.85 -3.57 -11.26
CA GLY A 33 4.71 -4.56 -11.91
C GLY A 33 3.92 -5.73 -12.52
N GLY A 34 2.79 -6.09 -11.93
CA GLY A 34 1.86 -7.10 -12.41
C GLY A 34 0.99 -7.65 -11.29
N GLY A 35 0.56 -8.91 -11.41
CA GLY A 35 -0.31 -9.55 -10.42
C GLY A 35 -1.78 -9.43 -10.79
N LYS A 36 -2.66 -9.53 -9.79
CA LYS A 36 -4.11 -9.54 -9.99
C LYS A 36 -4.81 -8.48 -9.15
N ASN A 37 -5.68 -7.68 -9.77
CA ASN A 37 -6.54 -6.73 -9.06
C ASN A 37 -5.77 -5.77 -8.14
N ASN A 38 -4.64 -5.23 -8.61
CA ASN A 38 -3.92 -4.17 -7.89
C ASN A 38 -4.38 -2.81 -8.40
N ASP A 39 -4.63 -1.87 -7.48
CA ASP A 39 -5.18 -0.54 -7.79
C ASP A 39 -4.32 0.57 -7.20
N ILE A 40 -3.95 1.54 -8.05
CA ILE A 40 -3.36 2.81 -7.63
C ILE A 40 -4.33 3.92 -8.00
N ALA A 41 -5.00 4.48 -7.01
CA ALA A 41 -6.07 5.45 -7.22
C ALA A 41 -5.57 6.84 -7.66
N THR A 42 -6.51 7.65 -8.15
CA THR A 42 -6.25 9.03 -8.61
C THR A 42 -5.53 9.89 -7.55
N GLY A 43 -4.50 10.61 -7.99
CA GLY A 43 -3.71 11.49 -7.13
C GLY A 43 -2.62 10.80 -6.31
N ALA A 44 -2.48 9.47 -6.35
CA ALA A 44 -1.37 8.74 -5.73
C ALA A 44 -0.08 8.82 -6.59
N THR A 45 0.34 10.05 -6.92
CA THR A 45 1.51 10.28 -7.79
C THR A 45 2.78 9.64 -7.21
N PHE A 46 3.61 9.06 -8.08
CA PHE A 46 4.82 8.30 -7.71
C PHE A 46 4.57 7.04 -6.85
N ALA A 47 3.32 6.60 -6.68
CA ALA A 47 3.04 5.38 -5.96
C ALA A 47 3.43 4.13 -6.78
N SER A 48 3.72 3.03 -6.07
CA SER A 48 4.12 1.77 -6.71
C SER A 48 3.54 0.56 -6.01
N ILE A 49 2.99 -0.36 -6.80
CA ILE A 49 2.68 -1.74 -6.39
C ILE A 49 3.53 -2.70 -7.21
N MET A 50 4.48 -3.41 -6.58
CA MET A 50 5.39 -4.23 -7.39
C MET A 50 4.73 -5.51 -7.93
N SER A 51 3.86 -6.18 -7.16
CA SER A 51 3.15 -7.40 -7.57
C SER A 51 2.04 -7.73 -6.56
N GLY A 52 1.45 -8.92 -6.63
CA GLY A 52 0.53 -9.47 -5.63
C GLY A 52 -0.93 -9.50 -6.08
N GLU A 53 -1.83 -9.71 -5.13
CA GLU A 53 -3.27 -9.79 -5.35
C GLU A 53 -4.05 -8.82 -4.46
N ASN A 54 -4.97 -8.03 -5.02
CA ASN A 54 -5.85 -7.13 -4.26
C ASN A 54 -5.12 -6.06 -3.42
N ASN A 55 -3.95 -5.58 -3.86
CA ASN A 55 -3.27 -4.48 -3.14
C ASN A 55 -3.78 -3.12 -3.63
N VAL A 56 -3.97 -2.18 -2.72
CA VAL A 56 -4.55 -0.87 -3.03
C VAL A 56 -3.73 0.26 -2.42
N ILE A 57 -3.37 1.25 -3.25
CA ILE A 57 -2.89 2.56 -2.77
C ILE A 57 -3.95 3.59 -3.11
N ASN A 58 -4.62 4.12 -2.09
CA ASN A 58 -5.77 5.01 -2.26
C ASN A 58 -5.37 6.45 -2.64
N SER A 59 -6.38 7.26 -2.96
CA SER A 59 -6.20 8.58 -3.54
C SER A 59 -5.34 9.50 -2.70
N THR A 60 -4.55 10.36 -3.37
CA THR A 60 -3.64 11.35 -2.75
C THR A 60 -2.52 10.78 -1.88
N SER A 61 -2.31 9.46 -1.90
CA SER A 61 -1.26 8.81 -1.11
C SER A 61 0.08 8.75 -1.85
N THR A 62 0.69 9.93 -2.04
CA THR A 62 1.87 10.10 -2.89
C THR A 62 3.11 9.39 -2.34
N TYR A 63 3.99 8.95 -3.24
CA TYR A 63 5.23 8.22 -2.93
C TYR A 63 5.05 6.94 -2.10
N SER A 64 3.83 6.45 -1.96
CA SER A 64 3.54 5.26 -1.18
C SER A 64 3.85 3.99 -1.96
N ILE A 65 4.30 2.94 -1.25
CA ILE A 65 4.77 1.71 -1.89
C ILE A 65 4.15 0.49 -1.21
N ILE A 66 3.64 -0.43 -2.04
CA ILE A 66 3.34 -1.80 -1.63
C ILE A 66 4.24 -2.74 -2.46
N LEU A 67 5.15 -3.49 -1.82
CA LEU A 67 6.02 -4.42 -2.55
C LEU A 67 5.27 -5.68 -3.02
N GLY A 68 4.16 -6.02 -2.40
CA GLY A 68 3.23 -7.04 -2.89
C GLY A 68 2.46 -7.70 -1.77
N GLY A 69 2.26 -9.02 -1.88
CA GLY A 69 1.40 -9.76 -0.95
C GLY A 69 -0.07 -9.74 -1.38
N LYS A 70 -0.97 -9.94 -0.41
CA LYS A 70 -2.40 -10.08 -0.67
C LYS A 70 -3.22 -9.13 0.19
N SER A 71 -4.15 -8.40 -0.43
CA SER A 71 -5.11 -7.56 0.29
C SER A 71 -4.46 -6.50 1.21
N ASN A 72 -3.30 -5.95 0.84
CA ASN A 72 -2.68 -4.86 1.60
C ASN A 72 -3.21 -3.50 1.12
N GLY A 73 -3.37 -2.55 2.05
CA GLY A 73 -4.02 -1.27 1.75
C GLY A 73 -3.31 -0.07 2.37
N ILE A 74 -2.93 0.90 1.54
CA ILE A 74 -2.57 2.24 2.01
C ILE A 74 -3.80 3.13 1.81
N ALA A 75 -4.40 3.63 2.90
CA ALA A 75 -5.58 4.49 2.85
C ALA A 75 -5.27 5.87 2.25
N THR A 76 -6.28 6.73 2.15
CA THR A 76 -6.18 8.03 1.48
C THR A 76 -5.31 9.01 2.25
N THR A 77 -4.73 9.98 1.53
CA THR A 77 -3.95 11.10 2.10
C THR A 77 -2.69 10.67 2.86
N ASN A 78 -2.04 9.57 2.44
CA ASN A 78 -0.84 9.04 3.08
C ASN A 78 0.43 9.31 2.26
N THR A 79 1.32 10.15 2.74
CA THR A 79 2.57 10.47 2.07
C THR A 79 3.69 9.56 2.57
N TYR A 80 4.45 8.96 1.65
CA TYR A 80 5.61 8.11 1.97
C TYR A 80 5.30 6.87 2.83
N SER A 81 4.09 6.34 2.75
CA SER A 81 3.73 5.12 3.48
C SER A 81 4.22 3.86 2.76
N PHE A 82 4.53 2.82 3.52
CA PHE A 82 5.18 1.62 3.01
C PHE A 82 4.56 0.35 3.58
N ILE A 83 4.20 -0.58 2.70
CA ILE A 83 3.88 -1.96 3.06
C ILE A 83 4.82 -2.91 2.29
N GLY A 84 5.69 -3.61 3.00
CA GLY A 84 6.67 -4.50 2.38
C GLY A 84 6.10 -5.85 1.92
N GLY A 85 4.88 -6.21 2.34
CA GLY A 85 4.18 -7.40 1.89
C GLY A 85 3.29 -8.00 2.96
N GLY A 86 3.06 -9.30 2.89
CA GLY A 86 2.18 -10.02 3.81
C GLY A 86 0.72 -10.03 3.35
N GLU A 87 -0.22 -10.25 4.28
CA GLU A 87 -1.64 -10.29 3.99
C GLU A 87 -2.45 -9.39 4.92
N SER A 88 -3.38 -8.62 4.35
CA SER A 88 -4.32 -7.77 5.10
C SER A 88 -3.66 -6.70 5.99
N ASN A 89 -2.47 -6.21 5.62
CA ASN A 89 -1.84 -5.11 6.34
C ASN A 89 -2.37 -3.76 5.83
N THR A 90 -2.61 -2.82 6.74
CA THR A 90 -3.20 -1.52 6.39
C THR A 90 -2.54 -0.33 7.10
N THR A 91 -2.48 0.80 6.41
CA THR A 91 -2.28 2.11 7.05
C THR A 91 -3.56 2.91 6.97
N ASP A 92 -4.00 3.55 8.05
CA ASP A 92 -5.25 4.33 8.09
C ASP A 92 -5.13 5.69 7.39
N VAL A 93 -6.23 6.44 7.34
CA VAL A 93 -6.33 7.75 6.67
C VAL A 93 -5.42 8.78 7.31
N ALA A 94 -4.70 9.53 6.47
CA ALA A 94 -3.83 10.64 6.89
C ALA A 94 -2.68 10.18 7.80
N VAL A 95 -2.07 9.06 7.45
CA VAL A 95 -0.89 8.50 8.10
C VAL A 95 0.31 8.71 7.19
N ASP A 96 1.09 9.75 7.49
CA ASP A 96 2.34 10.02 6.80
C ASP A 96 3.47 9.16 7.39
N TYR A 97 4.31 8.59 6.53
CA TYR A 97 5.43 7.72 6.90
C TYR A 97 5.03 6.47 7.70
N GLY A 98 3.79 5.99 7.55
CA GLY A 98 3.35 4.73 8.15
C GLY A 98 4.04 3.53 7.51
N THR A 99 4.64 2.66 8.31
CA THR A 99 5.44 1.54 7.81
C THR A 99 4.95 0.22 8.37
N ILE A 100 4.63 -0.73 7.49
CA ILE A 100 4.46 -2.14 7.83
C ILE A 100 5.42 -2.96 6.99
N VAL A 101 6.41 -3.60 7.59
CA VAL A 101 7.42 -4.32 6.80
C VAL A 101 6.85 -5.63 6.24
N SER A 102 6.06 -6.38 7.02
CA SER A 102 5.38 -7.62 6.59
C SER A 102 4.33 -8.04 7.64
N GLY A 103 3.81 -9.27 7.54
CA GLY A 103 2.95 -9.88 8.55
C GLY A 103 1.52 -10.12 8.08
N TYR A 104 0.63 -10.40 9.03
CA TYR A 104 -0.80 -10.62 8.78
C TYR A 104 -1.64 -9.68 9.64
N SER A 105 -2.57 -8.95 9.02
CA SER A 105 -3.57 -8.13 9.73
C SER A 105 -2.99 -7.02 10.62
N ASN A 106 -1.83 -6.44 10.27
CA ASN A 106 -1.30 -5.32 11.05
C ASN A 106 -1.89 -3.98 10.59
N ASN A 107 -2.09 -3.04 11.52
CA ASN A 107 -2.67 -1.73 11.25
C ASN A 107 -1.83 -0.58 11.85
N VAL A 108 -1.45 0.39 11.01
CA VAL A 108 -0.79 1.62 11.46
C VAL A 108 -1.71 2.82 11.24
N MET A 109 -2.13 3.46 12.31
CA MET A 109 -3.04 4.62 12.32
C MET A 109 -2.34 5.93 12.77
N GLY A 110 -1.11 5.84 13.29
CA GLY A 110 -0.34 7.00 13.72
C GLY A 110 0.83 7.34 12.79
N ASP A 111 1.06 8.63 12.55
CA ASP A 111 2.18 9.11 11.73
C ASP A 111 3.54 8.58 12.20
N ARG A 112 4.43 8.30 11.24
CA ARG A 112 5.82 7.88 11.48
C ARG A 112 5.94 6.63 12.36
N SER A 113 4.90 5.82 12.39
CA SER A 113 4.87 4.59 13.17
C SER A 113 5.28 3.38 12.33
N THR A 114 5.83 2.37 12.99
CA THR A 114 6.37 1.18 12.31
C THR A 114 5.95 -0.11 13.00
N ILE A 115 5.39 -1.02 12.22
CA ILE A 115 5.23 -2.44 12.58
C ILE A 115 6.18 -3.24 11.70
N VAL A 116 7.15 -3.94 12.31
CA VAL A 116 8.11 -4.76 11.56
C VAL A 116 7.46 -6.07 11.07
N GLY A 117 6.50 -6.61 11.81
CA GLY A 117 5.78 -7.81 11.40
C GLY A 117 4.89 -8.37 12.49
N GLY A 118 4.48 -9.62 12.33
CA GLY A 118 3.63 -10.32 13.29
C GLY A 118 2.18 -10.43 12.82
N TYR A 119 1.31 -10.76 13.77
CA TYR A 119 -0.12 -11.01 13.57
C TYR A 119 -0.93 -9.99 14.37
N ASP A 120 -1.81 -9.25 13.71
CA ASP A 120 -2.84 -8.44 14.37
C ASP A 120 -2.30 -7.37 15.33
N ASN A 121 -1.20 -6.72 14.98
CA ASN A 121 -0.66 -5.60 15.76
C ASN A 121 -1.23 -4.26 15.30
N THR A 122 -1.48 -3.33 16.23
CA THR A 122 -2.03 -2.01 15.94
C THR A 122 -1.20 -0.89 16.57
N ILE A 123 -0.95 0.18 15.83
CA ILE A 123 -0.38 1.43 16.37
C ILE A 123 -1.33 2.59 16.08
N ASN A 124 -1.94 3.14 17.12
CA ASN A 124 -2.78 4.35 17.06
C ASN A 124 -1.96 5.62 17.34
N GLY A 125 -1.00 5.54 18.27
CA GLY A 125 -0.13 6.66 18.59
C GLY A 125 0.85 7.03 17.47
N THR A 126 1.16 8.32 17.32
CA THR A 126 2.25 8.80 16.45
C THR A 126 3.60 8.30 16.98
N THR A 127 4.53 7.99 16.08
CA THR A 127 5.90 7.53 16.37
C THR A 127 5.98 6.22 17.17
N GLY A 128 4.94 5.39 17.12
CA GLY A 128 4.91 4.07 17.75
C GLY A 128 5.78 3.06 17.01
N PHE A 129 6.28 2.07 17.75
CA PHE A 129 7.11 1.00 17.19
C PHE A 129 6.73 -0.36 17.78
N ILE A 130 6.35 -1.30 16.92
CA ILE A 130 6.13 -2.70 17.26
C ILE A 130 7.12 -3.54 16.44
N GLY A 131 8.06 -4.19 17.13
CA GLY A 131 9.06 -5.05 16.47
C GLY A 131 8.52 -6.40 15.97
N GLY A 132 7.34 -6.81 16.43
CA GLY A 132 6.71 -8.08 16.09
C GLY A 132 5.78 -8.59 17.20
N GLY A 133 5.23 -9.79 17.00
CA GLY A 133 4.38 -10.46 17.98
C GLY A 133 2.94 -10.62 17.50
N GLU A 134 2.06 -10.92 18.45
CA GLU A 134 0.63 -11.15 18.22
C GLU A 134 -0.19 -10.22 19.11
N ILE A 135 -1.14 -9.49 18.53
CA ILE A 135 -2.14 -8.67 19.23
C ILE A 135 -1.49 -7.63 20.17
N ASN A 136 -0.45 -6.94 19.70
CA ASN A 136 0.12 -5.81 20.42
C ASN A 136 -0.56 -4.50 19.99
N ALA A 137 -0.82 -3.61 20.94
CA ALA A 137 -1.40 -2.30 20.68
C ALA A 137 -0.59 -1.18 21.34
N ILE A 138 -0.28 -0.14 20.56
CA ILE A 138 0.21 1.15 21.08
C ILE A 138 -0.91 2.17 20.85
N ILE A 139 -1.42 2.76 21.94
CA ILE A 139 -2.54 3.72 21.91
C ILE A 139 -2.00 5.13 22.10
#